data_AF-A0A976LR82-F1
#
_entry.id   AF-A0A976LR82-F1
#
_cell.length_a   1.000
_cell.length_b   1.000
_cell.length_c   1.000
_cell.angle_alpha   90.00
_cell.angle_beta   90.00
_cell.angle_gamma   90.00
#
_symmetry.space_group_name_H-M   'P 1'
#
loop_
_entity.id
_entity.type
_entity.pdbx_description
1 polymer ?
#
loop_
_entity_poly.entity_id
_entity_poly.type
_entity_poly.pdbx_seq_one_letter_code
_entity_poly.pdbx_strand_id
1 'polypeptide(L)'
;VLGNNIFQKGSHVTAERTRFDFSHPQKVSADELKKIEIWVNEQIARDLPVKREIMTPKQARELGAIGLFDDKYTDNVSIYTIWDPKTGEVISREFCGGPHVEHTGAIGKFTIIKEESVAAGIRRIKARVE
;
A
#
# COMPACT_ATOMS: atom_id res chain seq x y z
N VAL A 1 -3.41 -10.80 5.22
CA VAL A 1 -2.47 -11.58 6.09
C VAL A 1 -2.67 -11.28 7.57
N LEU A 2 -2.57 -10.02 8.01
CA LEU A 2 -2.64 -9.64 9.45
C LEU A 2 -4.03 -9.25 9.96
N GLY A 3 -5.09 -9.53 9.18
CA GLY A 3 -6.46 -9.07 9.42
C GLY A 3 -6.77 -7.69 8.81
N ASN A 4 -7.95 -7.17 9.12
CA ASN A 4 -8.52 -5.96 8.48
C ASN A 4 -8.27 -4.67 9.27
N ASN A 5 -7.77 -4.77 10.50
CA ASN A 5 -7.59 -3.62 11.41
C ASN A 5 -6.15 -3.09 11.37
N ILE A 6 -5.59 -2.99 10.18
CA ILE A 6 -4.22 -2.52 9.94
C ILE A 6 -4.28 -1.20 9.18
N PHE A 7 -3.75 -0.15 9.77
CA PHE A 7 -3.76 1.19 9.20
C PHE A 7 -2.34 1.70 9.06
N GLN A 8 -2.05 2.34 7.94
CA GLN A 8 -0.78 3.03 7.71
C GLN A 8 -0.57 4.11 8.79
N LYS A 9 0.65 4.16 9.33
CA LYS A 9 1.13 5.16 10.28
C LYS A 9 2.32 5.97 9.75
N GLY A 10 2.92 5.53 8.65
CA GLY A 10 4.03 6.24 8.01
C GLY A 10 4.53 5.48 6.79
N SER A 11 5.06 6.20 5.80
CA SER A 11 5.72 5.62 4.64
C SER A 11 6.91 6.48 4.24
N HIS A 12 7.94 5.87 3.63
CA HIS A 12 9.06 6.57 3.02
C HIS A 12 9.74 5.68 1.98
N VAL A 13 9.83 6.18 0.75
CA VAL A 13 10.38 5.45 -0.39
C VAL A 13 11.60 6.21 -0.93
N THR A 14 12.65 5.47 -1.28
CA THR A 14 13.88 5.94 -1.91
C THR A 14 14.33 4.92 -2.95
N ALA A 15 15.29 5.27 -3.79
CA ALA A 15 15.87 4.33 -4.76
C ALA A 15 16.46 3.07 -4.12
N GLU A 16 16.92 3.13 -2.87
CA GLU A 16 17.61 2.01 -2.20
C GLU A 16 16.71 1.19 -1.26
N ARG A 17 15.58 1.77 -0.83
CA ARG A 17 14.70 1.16 0.18
C ARG A 17 13.30 1.76 0.19
N THR A 18 12.36 0.94 0.62
CA THR A 18 11.03 1.36 1.10
C THR A 18 10.87 1.05 2.58
N ARG A 19 10.16 1.91 3.28
CA ARG A 19 9.82 1.81 4.71
C ARG A 19 8.33 2.02 4.85
N PHE A 20 7.65 1.09 5.50
CA PHE A 20 6.22 1.16 5.74
C PHE A 20 5.90 0.87 7.21
N ASP A 21 5.18 1.80 7.84
CA ASP A 21 4.80 1.72 9.24
C ASP A 21 3.29 1.53 9.32
N PHE A 22 2.84 0.62 10.19
CA PHE A 22 1.44 0.24 10.29
C PHE A 22 1.05 -0.10 11.73
N SER A 23 -0.24 0.06 12.05
CA SER A 23 -0.78 -0.31 13.35
C SER A 23 -0.88 -1.83 13.48
N HIS A 24 -0.12 -2.40 14.42
CA HIS A 24 -0.21 -3.80 14.79
C HIS A 24 0.35 -3.98 16.21
N PRO A 25 -0.43 -4.53 17.17
CA PRO A 25 -0.03 -4.57 18.59
C PRO A 25 1.09 -5.56 18.88
N GLN A 26 1.22 -6.58 18.05
CA GLN A 26 2.14 -7.71 18.24
C GLN A 26 3.26 -7.70 17.21
N LYS A 27 4.33 -8.44 17.50
CA LYS A 27 5.40 -8.67 16.52
C LYS A 27 4.85 -9.54 15.38
N VAL A 28 5.16 -9.17 14.15
CA VAL A 28 4.82 -10.00 12.98
C VAL A 28 5.72 -11.23 12.98
N SER A 29 5.12 -12.41 12.91
CA SER A 29 5.87 -13.67 12.86
C SER A 29 6.62 -13.84 11.54
N ALA A 30 7.65 -14.69 11.52
CA ALA A 30 8.40 -14.98 10.30
C ALA A 30 7.51 -15.56 9.18
N ASP A 31 6.54 -16.40 9.55
CA ASP A 31 5.58 -16.98 8.59
C ASP A 31 4.62 -15.94 8.03
N GLU A 32 4.16 -14.99 8.85
CA GLU A 32 3.32 -13.87 8.37
C GLU A 32 4.11 -12.94 7.46
N LEU A 33 5.37 -12.62 7.79
CA LEU A 33 6.24 -11.84 6.91
C LEU A 33 6.44 -12.52 5.57
N LYS A 34 6.68 -13.84 5.57
CA LYS A 34 6.79 -14.63 4.34
C LYS A 34 5.49 -14.61 3.53
N LYS A 35 4.33 -14.75 4.18
CA LYS A 35 3.02 -14.64 3.52
C LYS A 35 2.78 -13.26 2.91
N ILE A 36 3.18 -12.18 3.60
CA ILE A 36 3.10 -10.81 3.08
C ILE A 36 3.97 -10.68 1.83
N GLU A 37 5.22 -11.10 1.90
CA GLU A 37 6.15 -11.01 0.77
C GLU A 37 5.66 -11.82 -0.44
N ILE A 38 5.20 -13.06 -0.23
CA ILE A 38 4.62 -13.90 -1.28
C ILE A 38 3.42 -13.19 -1.91
N TRP A 39 2.47 -12.72 -1.10
CA TRP A 39 1.26 -12.09 -1.59
C TRP A 39 1.54 -10.83 -2.41
N VAL A 40 2.50 -9.99 -1.96
CA VAL A 40 2.91 -8.78 -2.71
C VAL A 40 3.51 -9.15 -4.06
N ASN A 41 4.44 -10.12 -4.09
CA ASN A 41 5.04 -10.56 -5.34
C ASN A 41 4.05 -11.25 -6.27
N GLU A 42 3.02 -11.94 -5.75
CA GLU A 42 1.92 -12.45 -6.57
C GLU A 42 1.14 -11.32 -7.24
N GLN A 43 0.87 -10.22 -6.53
CA GLN A 43 0.19 -9.06 -7.14
C GLN A 43 1.06 -8.36 -8.18
N ILE A 44 2.38 -8.35 -7.99
CA ILE A 44 3.33 -7.82 -8.98
C ILE A 44 3.37 -8.73 -10.22
N ALA A 45 3.47 -10.05 -10.03
CA ALA A 45 3.50 -11.04 -11.11
C ALA A 45 2.20 -11.07 -11.95
N ARG A 46 1.05 -10.69 -11.36
CA ARG A 46 -0.22 -10.52 -12.07
C ARG A 46 -0.22 -9.36 -13.06
N ASP A 47 0.75 -8.46 -12.97
CA ASP A 47 0.92 -7.28 -13.84
C ASP A 47 -0.36 -6.44 -13.99
N LEU A 48 -0.92 -6.05 -12.83
CA LEU A 48 -2.20 -5.39 -12.73
C LEU A 48 -2.09 -3.90 -13.10
N PRO A 49 -3.07 -3.35 -13.84
CA PRO A 49 -3.08 -1.92 -14.16
C PRO A 49 -3.21 -1.05 -12.90
N VAL A 50 -2.56 0.10 -12.95
CA VAL A 50 -2.65 1.16 -11.95
C VAL A 50 -3.31 2.37 -12.60
N LYS A 51 -4.51 2.74 -12.14
CA LYS A 51 -5.26 3.88 -12.67
C LYS A 51 -5.22 5.04 -11.71
N ARG A 52 -4.82 6.21 -12.21
CA ARG A 52 -4.92 7.49 -11.51
C ARG A 52 -6.21 8.19 -11.91
N GLU A 53 -6.99 8.59 -10.91
CA GLU A 53 -8.20 9.40 -11.09
C GLU A 53 -8.14 10.63 -10.19
N ILE A 54 -8.53 11.78 -10.73
CA ILE A 54 -8.67 13.01 -9.97
C ILE A 54 -10.15 13.18 -9.64
N MET A 55 -10.46 13.30 -8.36
CA MET A 55 -11.85 13.43 -7.88
C MET A 55 -11.91 14.19 -6.56
N THR A 56 -13.12 14.52 -6.11
CA THR A 56 -13.31 15.15 -4.80
C THR A 56 -13.06 14.17 -3.66
N PRO A 57 -12.65 14.64 -2.47
CA PRO A 57 -12.56 13.80 -1.26
C PRO A 57 -13.86 13.05 -0.95
N LYS A 58 -15.02 13.66 -1.24
CA LYS A 58 -16.32 13.01 -1.06
C LYS A 58 -16.47 11.78 -1.95
N GLN A 59 -16.19 11.92 -3.24
CA GLN A 59 -16.24 10.80 -4.20
C GLN A 59 -15.23 9.70 -3.84
N ALA A 60 -14.03 10.09 -3.42
CA ALA A 60 -13.00 9.13 -2.99
C ALA A 60 -13.46 8.28 -1.78
N ARG A 61 -14.13 8.92 -0.80
CA ARG A 61 -14.71 8.21 0.37
C ARG A 61 -15.84 7.28 -0.04
N GLU A 62 -16.72 7.70 -0.96
CA GLU A 62 -17.80 6.86 -1.50
C GLU A 62 -17.27 5.62 -2.24
N LEU A 63 -16.09 5.75 -2.87
CA LEU A 63 -15.38 4.63 -3.50
C LEU A 63 -14.60 3.76 -2.51
N GLY A 64 -14.63 4.05 -1.22
CA GLY A 64 -13.89 3.29 -0.20
C GLY A 64 -12.37 3.45 -0.31
N ALA A 65 -11.88 4.55 -0.89
CA ALA A 65 -10.45 4.82 -0.94
C ALA A 65 -9.88 5.01 0.48
N ILE A 66 -8.70 4.44 0.73
CA ILE A 66 -7.99 4.55 2.00
C ILE A 66 -7.06 5.75 1.93
N GLY A 67 -7.06 6.60 2.98
CA GLY A 67 -6.19 7.77 3.05
C GLY A 67 -6.60 8.75 4.15
N LEU A 68 -5.66 9.64 4.51
CA LEU A 68 -5.94 10.76 5.41
C LEU A 68 -6.66 11.86 4.62
N PHE A 69 -7.99 11.80 4.61
CA PHE A 69 -8.83 12.89 4.10
C PHE A 69 -8.98 13.96 5.19
N ASP A 70 -7.89 14.63 5.53
CA ASP A 70 -7.94 15.79 6.43
C ASP A 70 -8.70 16.94 5.77
N ASP A 71 -9.32 17.82 6.59
CA ASP A 71 -10.06 19.02 6.15
C ASP A 71 -9.23 20.00 5.31
N LYS A 72 -7.92 19.77 5.19
CA LYS A 72 -7.01 20.53 4.33
C LYS A 72 -7.17 20.22 2.84
N TYR A 73 -7.75 19.08 2.48
CA TYR A 73 -8.00 18.70 1.10
C TYR A 73 -9.45 19.02 0.75
N THR A 74 -9.73 20.24 0.30
CA THR A 74 -11.10 20.69 -0.01
C THR A 74 -11.50 20.48 -1.46
N ASP A 75 -10.52 20.39 -2.35
CA ASP A 75 -10.77 20.45 -3.79
C ASP A 75 -10.70 19.06 -4.42
N ASN A 76 -9.56 18.73 -5.03
CA ASN A 76 -9.36 17.51 -5.78
C ASN A 76 -8.18 16.71 -5.22
N VAL A 77 -8.36 15.41 -5.16
CA VAL A 77 -7.39 14.43 -4.70
C VAL A 77 -7.07 13.45 -5.82
N SER A 78 -5.83 12.96 -5.87
CA SER A 78 -5.44 11.88 -6.78
C SER A 78 -5.62 10.54 -6.08
N ILE A 79 -6.46 9.68 -6.65
CA ILE A 79 -6.69 8.32 -6.20
C ILE A 79 -6.03 7.36 -7.18
N TYR A 80 -5.25 6.43 -6.64
CA TYR A 80 -4.65 5.33 -7.39
C TYR A 80 -5.40 4.04 -7.06
N THR A 81 -5.91 3.38 -8.09
CA THR A 81 -6.58 2.09 -7.98
C THR A 81 -5.75 1.02 -8.68
N ILE A 82 -5.49 -0.08 -7.98
CA ILE A 82 -4.95 -1.33 -8.52
C ILE A 82 -6.09 -2.34 -8.51
N TRP A 83 -6.44 -2.87 -9.67
CA TRP A 83 -7.53 -3.84 -9.81
C TRP A 83 -7.18 -4.90 -10.84
N ASP A 84 -7.83 -6.05 -10.73
CA ASP A 84 -7.79 -7.07 -11.75
C ASP A 84 -8.91 -6.83 -12.79
N PRO A 85 -8.59 -6.51 -14.05
CA PRO A 85 -9.59 -6.26 -15.08
C PRO A 85 -10.35 -7.52 -15.48
N LYS A 86 -9.83 -8.72 -15.21
CA LYS A 86 -10.48 -10.01 -15.53
C LYS A 86 -11.54 -10.38 -14.50
N THR A 87 -11.28 -10.10 -13.23
CA THR A 87 -12.19 -10.48 -12.12
C THR A 87 -12.99 -9.32 -11.55
N GLY A 88 -12.56 -8.08 -11.80
CA GLY A 88 -13.11 -6.87 -11.18
C GLY A 88 -12.65 -6.66 -9.73
N GLU A 89 -11.76 -7.52 -9.21
CA GLU A 89 -11.23 -7.44 -7.85
C GLU A 89 -10.37 -6.18 -7.67
N VAL A 90 -10.67 -5.36 -6.66
CA VAL A 90 -9.83 -4.21 -6.28
C VAL A 90 -8.82 -4.64 -5.21
N ILE A 91 -7.53 -4.52 -5.52
CA ILE A 91 -6.43 -4.91 -4.63
C ILE A 91 -6.07 -3.79 -3.67
N SER A 92 -5.99 -2.56 -4.19
CA SER A 92 -5.77 -1.35 -3.39
C SER A 92 -6.42 -0.16 -4.09
N ARG A 93 -6.91 0.78 -3.28
CA ARG A 93 -7.44 2.08 -3.73
C ARG A 93 -7.06 3.12 -2.70
N GLU A 94 -6.10 3.97 -3.04
CA GLU A 94 -5.47 4.87 -2.07
C GLU A 94 -5.35 6.29 -2.60
N PHE A 95 -5.48 7.24 -1.68
CA PHE A 95 -5.12 8.62 -1.93
C PHE A 95 -3.60 8.79 -1.87
N CYS A 96 -3.00 9.29 -2.95
CA CYS A 96 -1.56 9.59 -3.01
C CYS A 96 -1.28 10.77 -3.93
N GLY A 97 -0.37 11.66 -3.53
CA GLY A 97 0.11 12.77 -4.35
C GLY A 97 1.41 12.49 -5.11
N GLY A 98 2.01 11.31 -4.91
CA GLY A 98 3.29 10.93 -5.50
C GLY A 98 3.16 10.33 -6.92
N PRO A 99 4.29 10.12 -7.61
CA PRO A 99 4.34 9.35 -8.84
C PRO A 99 4.11 7.86 -8.57
N HIS A 100 3.54 7.16 -9.55
CA HIS A 100 3.31 5.72 -9.51
C HIS A 100 3.68 5.09 -10.86
N VAL A 101 3.96 3.79 -10.84
CA VAL A 101 4.01 2.96 -12.05
C VAL A 101 2.62 2.82 -12.68
N GLU A 102 2.56 2.52 -13.98
CA GLU A 102 1.30 2.32 -14.71
C GLU A 102 0.72 0.90 -14.53
N HIS A 103 1.54 -0.06 -14.12
CA HIS A 103 1.15 -1.45 -13.87
C HIS A 103 2.08 -2.08 -12.82
N THR A 104 1.59 -3.05 -12.05
CA THR A 104 2.33 -3.62 -10.91
C THR A 104 3.58 -4.38 -11.33
N GLY A 105 3.66 -4.93 -12.55
CA GLY A 105 4.83 -5.64 -13.06
C GLY A 105 6.06 -4.76 -13.20
N ALA A 106 5.89 -3.45 -13.41
CA ALA A 106 6.99 -2.48 -13.47
C ALA A 106 7.68 -2.26 -12.12
N ILE A 107 7.12 -2.79 -11.02
CA ILE A 107 7.75 -2.75 -9.70
C ILE A 107 8.93 -3.72 -9.64
N GLY A 108 8.88 -4.87 -10.33
CA GLY A 108 9.92 -5.90 -10.21
C GLY A 108 9.73 -6.79 -8.98
N LYS A 109 10.78 -7.06 -8.21
CA LYS A 109 10.74 -7.97 -7.07
C LYS A 109 10.74 -7.23 -5.75
N PHE A 110 9.77 -7.53 -4.89
CA PHE A 110 9.69 -6.98 -3.54
C PHE A 110 10.31 -7.96 -2.53
N THR A 111 11.23 -7.48 -1.69
CA THR A 111 11.86 -8.30 -0.63
C THR A 111 11.87 -7.57 0.71
N ILE A 112 11.32 -8.19 1.76
CA ILE A 112 11.34 -7.69 3.13
C ILE A 112 12.72 -7.92 3.74
N ILE A 113 13.38 -6.85 4.14
CA ILE A 113 14.71 -6.91 4.75
C ILE A 113 14.62 -7.06 6.27
N LYS A 114 13.71 -6.33 6.89
CA LYS A 114 13.51 -6.42 8.34
C LYS A 114 12.16 -5.89 8.80
N GLU A 115 11.77 -6.35 9.98
CA GLU A 115 10.61 -5.92 10.72
C GLU A 115 11.04 -5.43 12.11
N GLU A 116 10.50 -4.31 12.60
CA GLU A 116 10.83 -3.74 13.91
C GLU A 116 9.66 -2.99 14.57
N SER A 117 9.67 -2.90 15.91
CA SER A 117 8.74 -2.02 16.65
C SER A 117 9.22 -0.58 16.56
N VAL A 118 8.31 0.35 16.31
CA VAL A 118 8.65 1.79 16.29
C VAL A 118 8.06 2.51 17.50
N ALA A 119 6.88 2.10 17.94
CA ALA A 119 6.21 2.58 19.15
C ALA A 119 5.23 1.50 19.64
N ALA A 120 4.58 1.75 20.77
CA ALA A 120 3.48 0.90 21.24
C ALA A 120 2.39 0.81 20.15
N GLY A 121 2.05 -0.42 19.74
CA GLY A 121 1.04 -0.66 18.72
C GLY A 121 1.45 -0.35 17.27
N ILE A 122 2.71 0.00 17.00
CA ILE A 122 3.20 0.36 15.67
C ILE A 122 4.41 -0.49 15.28
N ARG A 123 4.27 -1.16 14.13
CA ARG A 123 5.32 -1.98 13.51
C ARG A 123 5.80 -1.33 12.22
N ARG A 124 7.02 -1.67 11.82
CA ARG A 124 7.67 -1.18 10.60
C ARG A 124 8.26 -2.33 9.82
N ILE A 125 8.01 -2.35 8.52
CA ILE A 125 8.74 -3.15 7.55
C ILE A 125 9.69 -2.24 6.78
N LYS A 126 10.93 -2.68 6.60
CA LYS A 126 11.83 -2.16 5.57
C LYS A 126 11.99 -3.21 4.49
N ALA A 127 11.87 -2.79 3.25
CA ALA A 127 11.97 -3.67 2.09
C ALA A 127 12.78 -3.01 0.96
N ARG A 128 13.13 -3.81 -0.03
CA ARG A 128 13.77 -3.41 -1.28
C ARG A 128 12.91 -3.83 -2.46
N VAL A 129 13.09 -3.12 -3.56
CA VAL A 129 12.44 -3.34 -4.84
C VAL A 129 13.56 -3.42 -5.88
N GLU A 130 13.61 -4.51 -6.66
CA GLU A 130 14.70 -4.84 -7.61
C GLU A 130 14.16 -5.25 -8.99
#